data_AF-A0A7X0L4L3-F1
#
_entry.id   AF-A0A7X0L4L3-F1
#
_cell.length_a   1.000
_cell.length_b   1.000
_cell.length_c   1.000
_cell.angle_alpha   90.00
_cell.angle_beta   90.00
_cell.angle_gamma   90.00
#
_symmetry.space_group_name_H-M   'P 1'
#
loop_
_entity.id
_entity.type
_entity.pdbx_description
1 polymer ?
#
loop_
_entity_poly.entity_id
_entity_poly.type
_entity_poly.pdbx_seq_one_letter_code
_entity_poly.pdbx_strand_id
1 'polypeptide(L)'
;MFESVQGLLDEHAAIQAQLSDPAVYADQALARKLGRRSAQLQGIVEAYNRWRGLMDDLEAAKEMASEDAEFAAEVDEIEAKLPAAQEKLRRLLIPRDPDDARNVILEVKGGEGGDEAALFAGDLLRMYMRYAESRGWKTELISATESDLGGYKDVQMAVKGNSNDPAEGVYARLKFEGGVHRVQRVPVTESQGRIHTSAAGVLVLPEVDEPEELEINQNDLKIDVYRSSGPGGQSVNTTDSAVRITHLPTGIVVAMQNEKSQLQNREAGMRVLRARILAHQQEQIDAENSAQRKSQIRTMDRSERIRTYNFPENRIADHRTGYKAYNLDAVMNGDLEPVIQSAIEMDEQSRLDALGE
;
A
#
# COMPACT_ATOMS: atom_id res chain seq x y z
N MET A 1 13.13 -22.99 -6.32
CA MET A 1 12.16 -22.09 -6.99
C MET A 1 10.83 -22.79 -7.31
N PHE A 2 10.81 -24.04 -7.76
CA PHE A 2 9.53 -24.77 -7.96
C PHE A 2 8.95 -25.40 -6.68
N GLU A 3 9.79 -25.83 -5.73
CA GLU A 3 9.32 -26.28 -4.41
C GLU A 3 8.58 -25.18 -3.63
N SER A 4 8.95 -23.91 -3.81
CA SER A 4 8.25 -22.77 -3.19
C SER A 4 6.88 -22.50 -3.82
N VAL A 5 6.63 -22.96 -5.05
CA VAL A 5 5.32 -22.79 -5.71
C VAL A 5 4.28 -23.68 -5.04
N GLN A 6 4.66 -24.90 -4.61
CA GLN A 6 3.72 -25.84 -4.00
C GLN A 6 3.08 -25.26 -2.74
N GLY A 7 3.84 -24.60 -1.88
CA GLY A 7 3.29 -23.93 -0.70
C GLY A 7 2.25 -22.85 -1.04
N LEU A 8 2.46 -22.10 -2.14
CA LEU A 8 1.52 -21.09 -2.62
C LEU A 8 0.26 -21.70 -3.23
N LEU A 9 0.39 -22.85 -3.92
CA LEU A 9 -0.74 -23.62 -4.44
C LEU A 9 -1.60 -24.19 -3.31
N ASP A 10 -0.95 -24.75 -2.29
CA ASP A 10 -1.62 -25.30 -1.11
C ASP A 10 -2.33 -24.20 -0.31
N GLU A 11 -1.69 -23.03 -0.16
CA GLU A 11 -2.29 -21.84 0.43
C GLU A 11 -3.53 -21.39 -0.36
N HIS A 12 -3.45 -21.31 -1.69
CA HIS A 12 -4.58 -20.94 -2.53
C HIS A 12 -5.75 -21.91 -2.35
N ALA A 13 -5.48 -23.22 -2.34
CA ALA A 13 -6.50 -24.24 -2.11
C ALA A 13 -7.16 -24.11 -0.73
N ALA A 14 -6.37 -23.85 0.31
CA ALA A 14 -6.88 -23.63 1.66
C ALA A 14 -7.77 -22.38 1.76
N ILE A 15 -7.37 -21.28 1.12
CA ILE A 15 -8.16 -20.04 1.09
C ILE A 15 -9.46 -20.23 0.31
N GLN A 16 -9.43 -20.93 -0.82
CA GLN A 16 -10.63 -21.28 -1.59
C GLN A 16 -11.60 -22.14 -0.77
N ALA A 17 -11.07 -23.09 0.02
CA ALA A 17 -11.89 -23.87 0.94
C ALA A 17 -12.54 -22.99 2.03
N GLN A 18 -11.79 -22.03 2.60
CA GLN A 18 -12.34 -21.08 3.57
C GLN A 18 -13.41 -20.17 2.95
N LEU A 19 -13.16 -19.62 1.76
CA LEU A 19 -14.14 -18.78 1.04
C LEU A 19 -15.40 -19.55 0.64
N SER A 20 -15.35 -20.89 0.57
CA SER A 20 -16.53 -21.71 0.32
C SER A 20 -17.44 -21.87 1.56
N ASP A 21 -16.96 -21.53 2.75
CA ASP A 21 -17.73 -21.59 3.99
C ASP A 21 -18.62 -20.34 4.15
N PRO A 22 -19.96 -20.48 4.21
CA PRO A 22 -20.87 -19.37 4.45
C PRO A 22 -20.58 -18.57 5.74
N ALA A 23 -19.95 -19.19 6.74
CA ALA A 23 -19.60 -18.54 8.01
C ALA A 23 -18.57 -17.41 7.83
N VAL A 24 -17.68 -17.50 6.83
CA VAL A 24 -16.69 -16.45 6.54
C VAL A 24 -17.35 -15.16 6.10
N TYR A 25 -18.50 -15.23 5.40
CA TYR A 25 -19.23 -14.04 4.97
C TYR A 25 -20.01 -13.34 6.09
N ALA A 26 -20.08 -13.94 7.29
CA ALA A 26 -20.56 -13.24 8.47
C ALA A 26 -19.59 -12.15 8.92
N ASP A 27 -18.29 -12.30 8.60
CA ASP A 27 -17.25 -11.31 8.80
C ASP A 27 -16.82 -10.73 7.44
N GLN A 28 -17.34 -9.55 7.10
CA GLN A 28 -17.02 -8.89 5.83
C GLN A 28 -15.53 -8.52 5.69
N ALA A 29 -14.83 -8.28 6.80
CA ALA A 29 -13.41 -7.91 6.77
C ALA A 29 -12.56 -9.15 6.43
N LEU A 30 -12.83 -10.27 7.11
CA LEU A 30 -12.17 -11.54 6.82
C LEU A 30 -12.43 -11.98 5.37
N ALA A 31 -13.68 -11.90 4.90
CA ALA A 31 -14.03 -12.23 3.52
C ALA A 31 -13.26 -11.37 2.50
N ARG A 32 -13.13 -10.06 2.74
CA ARG A 32 -12.32 -9.16 1.89
C ARG A 32 -10.85 -9.52 1.91
N LYS A 33 -10.28 -9.79 3.09
CA LYS A 33 -8.86 -10.16 3.26
C LYS A 33 -8.53 -11.46 2.52
N LEU A 34 -9.35 -12.49 2.70
CA LEU A 34 -9.19 -13.78 2.03
C LEU A 34 -9.42 -13.66 0.52
N GLY A 35 -10.43 -12.91 0.09
CA GLY A 35 -10.70 -12.63 -1.32
C GLY A 35 -9.52 -11.95 -2.02
N ARG A 36 -8.93 -10.92 -1.37
CA ARG A 36 -7.72 -10.26 -1.87
C ARG A 36 -6.58 -11.26 -2.01
N ARG A 37 -6.24 -12.01 -0.95
CA ARG A 37 -5.14 -12.99 -0.97
C ARG A 37 -5.33 -14.06 -2.03
N SER A 38 -6.56 -14.58 -2.19
CA SER A 38 -6.87 -15.55 -3.23
C SER A 38 -6.64 -14.99 -4.63
N ALA A 39 -7.06 -13.75 -4.90
CA ALA A 39 -6.82 -13.11 -6.19
C ALA A 39 -5.32 -12.95 -6.50
N GLN A 40 -4.49 -12.67 -5.48
CA GLN A 40 -3.03 -12.60 -5.65
C GLN A 40 -2.43 -13.95 -6.08
N LEU A 41 -2.90 -15.03 -5.46
CA LEU A 41 -2.38 -16.38 -5.72
C LEU A 41 -2.94 -16.97 -7.02
N GLN A 42 -4.14 -16.57 -7.45
CA GLN A 42 -4.79 -17.06 -8.67
C GLN A 42 -3.89 -16.89 -9.89
N GLY A 43 -3.23 -15.73 -10.05
CA GLY A 43 -2.32 -15.50 -11.19
C GLY A 43 -1.12 -16.45 -11.20
N ILE A 44 -0.59 -16.81 -10.02
CA ILE A 44 0.51 -17.78 -9.88
C ILE A 44 0.01 -19.18 -10.21
N VAL A 45 -1.19 -19.56 -9.74
CA VAL A 45 -1.82 -20.86 -10.01
C VAL A 45 -2.04 -21.04 -11.52
N GLU A 46 -2.59 -20.03 -12.19
CA GLU A 46 -2.82 -20.06 -13.64
C GLU A 46 -1.51 -20.16 -14.44
N ALA A 47 -0.49 -19.40 -14.06
CA ALA A 47 0.82 -19.47 -14.71
C ALA A 47 1.49 -20.83 -14.49
N TYR A 48 1.37 -21.40 -13.29
CA TYR A 48 1.89 -22.72 -12.97
C TYR A 48 1.17 -23.81 -13.76
N ASN A 49 -0.16 -23.80 -13.77
CA ASN A 49 -0.96 -24.79 -14.52
C ASN A 49 -0.66 -24.71 -16.02
N ARG A 50 -0.46 -23.51 -16.57
CA ARG A 50 -0.07 -23.34 -17.97
C ARG A 50 1.32 -23.90 -18.25
N TRP A 51 2.30 -23.62 -17.40
CA TRP A 51 3.65 -24.14 -17.56
C TRP A 51 3.69 -25.67 -17.42
N ARG A 52 2.98 -26.21 -16.44
CA ARG A 52 2.85 -27.66 -16.22
C ARG A 52 2.13 -28.35 -17.36
N GLY A 53 1.02 -27.79 -17.84
CA GLY A 53 0.31 -28.30 -19.01
C GLY A 53 1.22 -28.37 -20.24
N LEU A 54 1.99 -27.31 -20.53
CA LEU A 54 2.96 -27.33 -21.63
C LEU A 54 4.08 -28.37 -21.44
N MET A 55 4.49 -28.66 -20.20
CA MET A 55 5.45 -29.73 -19.94
C MET A 55 4.84 -31.11 -20.19
N ASP A 56 3.63 -31.35 -19.70
CA ASP A 56 2.92 -32.62 -19.86
C ASP A 56 2.60 -32.87 -21.35
N ASP A 57 2.16 -31.83 -22.07
CA ASP A 57 1.91 -31.87 -23.53
C ASP A 57 3.22 -32.14 -24.30
N LEU A 58 4.33 -31.53 -23.89
CA LEU A 58 5.64 -31.76 -24.51
C LEU A 58 6.12 -33.21 -24.32
N GLU A 59 5.91 -33.78 -23.12
CA GLU A 59 6.25 -35.17 -22.82
C GLU A 59 5.42 -36.12 -23.69
N ALA A 60 4.10 -35.93 -23.73
CA ALA A 60 3.19 -36.73 -24.56
C ALA A 60 3.53 -36.64 -26.06
N ALA A 61 3.77 -35.42 -26.57
CA ALA A 61 4.13 -35.21 -27.97
C ALA A 61 5.47 -35.86 -28.32
N LYS A 62 6.46 -35.84 -27.41
CA LYS A 62 7.75 -36.52 -27.61
C LYS A 62 7.64 -38.04 -27.67
N GLU A 63 6.75 -38.64 -26.88
CA GLU A 63 6.48 -40.08 -26.95
C GLU A 63 5.87 -40.47 -28.32
N MET A 64 4.93 -39.66 -28.82
CA MET A 64 4.22 -39.90 -30.08
C MET A 64 4.99 -39.47 -31.33
N ALA A 65 6.01 -38.61 -31.21
CA ALA A 65 6.80 -38.08 -32.33
C ALA A 65 7.56 -39.16 -33.14
N SER A 66 7.74 -40.35 -32.57
CA SER A 66 8.34 -41.49 -33.29
C SER A 66 7.35 -42.21 -34.22
N GLU A 67 6.04 -41.97 -34.04
CA GLU A 67 4.96 -42.67 -34.76
C GLU A 67 4.29 -41.80 -35.83
N ASP A 68 4.26 -40.47 -35.64
CA ASP A 68 3.69 -39.51 -36.62
C ASP A 68 4.51 -38.21 -36.70
N ALA A 69 4.73 -37.74 -37.93
CA ALA A 69 5.46 -36.51 -38.21
C ALA A 69 4.68 -35.24 -37.82
N GLU A 70 3.36 -35.29 -37.68
CA GLU A 70 2.57 -34.16 -37.16
C GLU A 70 2.92 -33.85 -35.69
N PHE A 71 3.16 -34.87 -34.86
CA PHE A 71 3.57 -34.67 -33.45
C PHE A 71 4.99 -34.09 -33.33
N ALA A 72 5.88 -34.34 -34.30
CA ALA A 72 7.20 -33.71 -34.31
C ALA A 72 7.12 -32.18 -34.49
N ALA A 73 6.20 -31.70 -35.33
CA ALA A 73 5.97 -30.26 -35.50
C ALA A 73 5.33 -29.63 -34.23
N GLU A 74 4.48 -30.37 -33.53
CA GLU A 74 3.87 -29.94 -32.27
C GLU A 74 4.92 -29.81 -31.14
N VAL A 75 5.90 -30.71 -31.07
CA VAL A 75 7.04 -30.60 -30.14
C VAL A 75 7.79 -29.28 -30.33
N ASP A 76 8.16 -28.93 -31.56
CA ASP A 76 8.89 -27.69 -31.85
C ASP A 76 8.08 -26.44 -31.44
N GLU A 77 6.76 -26.46 -31.67
CA GLU A 77 5.87 -25.38 -31.23
C GLU A 77 5.80 -25.23 -29.71
N ILE A 78 5.71 -26.34 -28.98
CA ILE A 78 5.61 -26.32 -27.52
C ILE A 78 6.95 -25.91 -26.91
N GLU A 79 8.08 -26.40 -27.43
CA GLU A 79 9.42 -25.99 -27.00
C GLU A 79 9.68 -24.50 -27.22
N ALA A 80 9.11 -23.88 -28.26
CA ALA A 80 9.19 -22.44 -28.46
C ALA A 80 8.37 -21.64 -27.44
N LYS A 81 7.24 -22.18 -26.95
CA LYS A 81 6.33 -21.53 -25.99
C LYS A 81 6.78 -21.70 -24.54
N LEU A 82 7.49 -22.79 -24.23
CA LEU A 82 7.86 -23.17 -22.87
C LEU A 82 8.75 -22.12 -22.15
N PRO A 83 9.80 -21.52 -22.76
CA PRO A 83 10.63 -20.51 -22.11
C PRO A 83 9.84 -19.27 -21.69
N ALA A 84 8.89 -18.83 -22.52
CA ALA A 84 8.05 -17.68 -22.21
C ALA A 84 7.08 -17.97 -21.04
N ALA A 85 6.51 -19.19 -21.00
CA ALA A 85 5.66 -19.61 -19.88
C ALA A 85 6.45 -19.75 -18.57
N GLN A 86 7.64 -20.33 -18.65
CA GLN A 86 8.55 -20.48 -17.51
C GLN A 86 9.00 -19.12 -16.96
N GLU A 87 9.39 -18.18 -17.83
CA GLU A 87 9.81 -16.84 -17.41
C GLU A 87 8.63 -16.05 -16.82
N LYS A 88 7.42 -16.19 -17.38
CA LYS A 88 6.22 -15.58 -16.80
C LYS A 88 5.96 -16.11 -15.38
N LEU A 89 6.04 -17.41 -15.16
CA LEU A 89 5.90 -18.01 -13.84
C LEU A 89 7.01 -17.53 -12.90
N ARG A 90 8.27 -17.51 -13.37
CA ARG A 90 9.43 -17.04 -12.61
C ARG A 90 9.22 -15.63 -12.07
N ARG A 91 8.71 -14.72 -12.91
CA ARG A 91 8.43 -13.33 -12.54
C ARG A 91 7.29 -13.20 -11.52
N LEU A 92 6.24 -14.01 -11.65
CA LEU A 92 5.14 -14.02 -10.67
C LEU A 92 5.56 -14.55 -9.29
N LEU A 93 6.64 -15.33 -9.22
CA LEU A 93 7.20 -15.84 -7.96
C LEU A 93 8.13 -14.85 -7.25
N ILE A 94 8.44 -13.70 -7.87
CA ILE A 94 9.21 -12.65 -7.21
C ILE A 94 8.34 -12.13 -6.05
N PRO A 95 8.86 -12.10 -4.80
CA PRO A 95 8.12 -11.57 -3.66
C PRO A 95 7.65 -10.15 -3.94
N ARG A 96 6.34 -9.94 -3.82
CA ARG A 96 5.71 -8.64 -3.98
C ARG A 96 5.53 -7.94 -2.66
N ASP A 97 5.32 -6.63 -2.74
CA ASP A 97 4.94 -5.86 -1.57
C ASP A 97 3.53 -6.28 -1.15
N PRO A 98 3.28 -6.61 0.14
CA PRO A 98 1.94 -6.94 0.62
C PRO A 98 0.90 -5.85 0.32
N ASP A 99 1.33 -4.59 0.18
CA ASP A 99 0.46 -3.45 -0.05
C ASP A 99 0.24 -3.12 -1.53
N ASP A 100 0.88 -3.84 -2.47
CA ASP A 100 0.80 -3.57 -3.92
C ASP A 100 -0.65 -3.50 -4.45
N ALA A 101 -1.53 -4.36 -3.91
CA ALA A 101 -2.94 -4.43 -4.30
C ALA A 101 -3.82 -3.33 -3.69
N ARG A 102 -3.29 -2.52 -2.76
CA ARG A 102 -4.10 -1.54 -2.03
C ARG A 102 -4.34 -0.28 -2.86
N ASN A 103 -5.41 0.40 -2.48
CA ASN A 103 -5.65 1.78 -2.86
C ASN A 103 -4.60 2.69 -2.22
N VAL A 104 -4.59 3.96 -2.63
CA VAL A 104 -3.55 4.91 -2.24
C VAL A 104 -4.15 6.20 -1.75
N ILE A 105 -3.55 6.74 -0.69
CA ILE A 105 -3.65 8.14 -0.32
C ILE A 105 -2.41 8.85 -0.87
N LEU A 106 -2.63 9.74 -1.84
CA LEU A 106 -1.62 10.56 -2.45
C LEU A 106 -1.67 11.96 -1.83
N GLU A 107 -0.55 12.41 -1.27
CA GLU A 107 -0.42 13.72 -0.65
C GLU A 107 0.63 14.54 -1.38
N VAL A 108 0.25 15.71 -1.88
CA VAL A 108 1.14 16.65 -2.59
C VAL A 108 1.32 17.91 -1.75
N LYS A 109 2.57 18.27 -1.49
CA LYS A 109 2.95 19.42 -0.67
C LYS A 109 3.86 20.36 -1.44
N GLY A 110 3.58 21.65 -1.35
CA GLY A 110 4.51 22.69 -1.83
C GLY A 110 5.79 22.67 -1.00
N GLY A 111 6.95 22.64 -1.67
CA GLY A 111 8.27 22.67 -1.04
C GLY A 111 8.97 24.02 -1.24
N GLU A 112 10.26 23.98 -1.55
CA GLU A 112 11.05 25.19 -1.85
C GLU A 112 10.54 25.90 -3.11
N GLY A 113 10.26 27.20 -3.02
CA GLY A 113 9.76 28.01 -4.14
C GLY A 113 8.51 28.84 -3.85
N GLY A 114 7.96 28.75 -2.64
CA GLY A 114 6.83 29.58 -2.20
C GLY A 114 5.57 29.34 -3.03
N ASP A 115 4.94 30.40 -3.52
CA ASP A 115 3.71 30.30 -4.32
C ASP A 115 3.89 29.51 -5.61
N GLU A 116 5.09 29.54 -6.21
CA GLU A 116 5.37 28.73 -7.40
C GLU A 116 5.39 27.23 -7.08
N ALA A 117 5.87 26.85 -5.89
CA ALA A 117 5.82 25.47 -5.45
C ALA A 117 4.36 25.01 -5.23
N ALA A 118 3.49 25.90 -4.74
CA ALA A 118 2.07 25.60 -4.58
C ALA A 118 1.34 25.44 -5.91
N LEU A 119 1.66 26.27 -6.91
CA LEU A 119 1.17 26.11 -8.28
C LEU A 119 1.63 24.78 -8.88
N PHE A 120 2.91 24.44 -8.71
CA PHE A 120 3.44 23.16 -9.19
C PHE A 120 2.81 21.95 -8.49
N ALA A 121 2.52 22.03 -7.19
CA ALA A 121 1.76 21.00 -6.49
C ALA A 121 0.37 20.79 -7.10
N GLY A 122 -0.31 21.88 -7.50
CA GLY A 122 -1.57 21.80 -8.25
C GLY A 122 -1.43 21.15 -9.63
N ASP A 123 -0.34 21.44 -10.35
CA ASP A 123 -0.05 20.79 -11.63
C ASP A 123 0.19 19.28 -11.47
N LEU A 124 0.92 18.86 -10.44
CA LEU A 124 1.15 17.45 -10.11
C LEU A 124 -0.16 16.74 -9.74
N LEU A 125 -1.00 17.37 -8.90
CA LEU A 125 -2.31 16.80 -8.56
C LEU A 125 -3.15 16.56 -9.82
N ARG A 126 -3.25 17.55 -10.71
CA ARG A 126 -3.99 17.42 -11.97
C ARG A 126 -3.41 16.32 -12.87
N MET A 127 -2.09 16.21 -12.93
CA MET A 127 -1.40 15.16 -13.67
C MET A 127 -1.79 13.76 -13.14
N TYR A 128 -1.77 13.56 -11.82
CA TYR A 128 -2.17 12.30 -11.20
C TYR A 128 -3.66 11.99 -11.37
N MET A 129 -4.53 13.00 -11.29
CA MET A 129 -5.97 12.83 -11.57
C MET A 129 -6.20 12.31 -12.98
N ARG A 130 -5.53 12.89 -13.98
CA ARG A 130 -5.64 12.46 -15.38
C ARG A 130 -5.07 11.06 -15.61
N TYR A 131 -3.97 10.71 -14.95
CA TYR A 131 -3.43 9.35 -15.00
C TYR A 131 -4.40 8.33 -14.37
N ALA A 132 -5.02 8.67 -13.24
CA ALA A 132 -6.04 7.83 -12.63
C ALA A 132 -7.27 7.66 -13.56
N GLU A 133 -7.73 8.73 -14.21
CA GLU A 133 -8.82 8.67 -15.19
C GLU A 133 -8.50 7.77 -16.39
N SER A 134 -7.28 7.86 -16.96
CA SER A 134 -6.87 7.02 -18.09
C SER A 134 -6.80 5.53 -17.74
N ARG A 135 -6.63 5.22 -16.45
CA ARG A 135 -6.66 3.87 -15.86
C ARG A 135 -8.06 3.41 -15.43
N GLY A 136 -9.06 4.28 -15.51
CA GLY A 136 -10.40 4.01 -15.00
C GLY A 136 -10.48 3.92 -13.47
N TRP A 137 -9.51 4.52 -12.76
CA TRP A 137 -9.50 4.63 -11.31
C TRP A 137 -10.34 5.82 -10.85
N LYS A 138 -10.91 5.69 -9.66
CA LYS A 138 -11.72 6.75 -9.04
C LYS A 138 -10.84 7.59 -8.12
N THR A 139 -10.87 8.90 -8.29
CA THR A 139 -10.19 9.85 -7.40
C THR A 139 -11.18 10.57 -6.50
N GLU A 140 -10.77 10.85 -5.27
CA GLU A 140 -11.57 11.54 -4.26
C GLU A 140 -10.66 12.48 -3.47
N LEU A 141 -10.98 13.78 -3.47
CA LEU A 141 -10.21 14.77 -2.71
C LEU A 141 -10.62 14.69 -1.23
N ILE A 142 -9.67 14.42 -0.35
CA ILE A 142 -9.92 14.29 1.10
C ILE A 142 -9.79 15.64 1.78
N SER A 143 -8.67 16.33 1.52
CA SER A 143 -8.38 17.63 2.12
C SER A 143 -7.51 18.45 1.19
N ALA A 144 -7.72 19.76 1.17
CA ALA A 144 -6.92 20.69 0.38
C ALA A 144 -6.73 22.01 1.12
N THR A 145 -5.51 22.51 1.10
CA THR A 145 -5.12 23.84 1.57
C THR A 145 -4.63 24.62 0.37
N GLU A 146 -5.49 25.49 -0.17
CA GLU A 146 -5.18 26.31 -1.33
C GLU A 146 -4.18 27.43 -1.01
N SER A 147 -3.45 27.89 -2.03
CA SER A 147 -2.67 29.12 -1.93
C SER A 147 -3.44 30.30 -2.52
N ASP A 148 -3.10 31.52 -2.08
CA ASP A 148 -3.78 32.75 -2.49
C ASP A 148 -3.66 33.03 -4.00
N LEU A 149 -2.58 32.57 -4.63
CA LEU A 149 -2.31 32.69 -6.06
C LEU A 149 -2.77 31.47 -6.88
N GLY A 150 -3.51 30.56 -6.25
CA GLY A 150 -3.92 29.28 -6.83
C GLY A 150 -2.93 28.14 -6.54
N GLY A 151 -3.33 26.93 -6.90
CA GLY A 151 -2.61 25.71 -6.51
C GLY A 151 -2.80 25.36 -5.04
N TYR A 152 -1.94 24.47 -4.51
CA TYR A 152 -2.10 23.89 -3.17
C TYR A 152 -0.80 23.94 -2.37
N LYS A 153 -0.89 24.39 -1.12
CA LYS A 153 0.20 24.24 -0.14
C LYS A 153 0.29 22.79 0.35
N ASP A 154 -0.86 22.17 0.56
CA ASP A 154 -1.04 20.78 0.99
C ASP A 154 -2.34 20.25 0.38
N VAL A 155 -2.31 19.07 -0.23
CA VAL A 155 -3.50 18.43 -0.79
C VAL A 155 -3.40 16.91 -0.67
N GLN A 156 -4.49 16.27 -0.28
CA GLN A 156 -4.61 14.82 -0.12
C GLN A 156 -5.75 14.30 -0.99
N MET A 157 -5.47 13.23 -1.73
CA MET A 157 -6.38 12.57 -2.66
C MET A 157 -6.33 11.07 -2.46
N ALA A 158 -7.50 10.45 -2.24
CA ALA A 158 -7.64 9.00 -2.35
C ALA A 158 -7.74 8.60 -3.83
N VAL A 159 -7.04 7.53 -4.18
CA VAL A 159 -7.08 6.91 -5.51
C VAL A 159 -7.49 5.45 -5.34
N LYS A 160 -8.67 5.12 -5.86
CA LYS A 160 -9.31 3.80 -5.71
C LYS A 160 -9.26 3.05 -7.03
N GLY A 161 -8.64 1.87 -6.98
CA GLY A 161 -8.51 0.98 -8.12
C GLY A 161 -9.79 0.19 -8.38
N ASN A 162 -9.86 -0.42 -9.56
CA ASN A 162 -10.95 -1.31 -9.97
C ASN A 162 -10.50 -2.79 -10.03
N SER A 163 -9.18 -3.04 -10.06
CA SER A 163 -8.60 -4.37 -10.19
C SER A 163 -8.24 -4.93 -8.81
N ASN A 164 -8.49 -6.23 -8.64
CA ASN A 164 -8.03 -6.99 -7.48
C ASN A 164 -6.67 -7.67 -7.74
N ASP A 165 -6.12 -7.55 -8.95
CA ASP A 165 -4.77 -8.03 -9.26
C ASP A 165 -3.73 -7.10 -8.62
N PRO A 166 -2.83 -7.61 -7.75
CA PRO A 166 -1.75 -6.82 -7.19
C PRO A 166 -0.84 -6.16 -8.24
N ALA A 167 -0.72 -6.73 -9.45
CA ALA A 167 0.07 -6.16 -10.53
C ALA A 167 -0.51 -4.84 -11.06
N GLU A 168 -1.83 -4.73 -10.97
CA GLU A 168 -2.60 -3.58 -11.45
C GLU A 168 -3.09 -2.70 -10.31
N GLY A 169 -2.70 -3.04 -9.07
CA GLY A 169 -3.02 -2.28 -7.89
C GLY A 169 -2.50 -0.85 -7.99
N VAL A 170 -3.24 0.08 -7.35
CA VAL A 170 -2.92 1.51 -7.40
C VAL A 170 -1.57 1.76 -6.73
N TYR A 171 -1.32 1.12 -5.58
CA TYR A 171 -0.05 1.27 -4.85
C TYR A 171 1.12 0.70 -5.63
N ALA A 172 0.98 -0.48 -6.24
CA ALA A 172 2.03 -1.09 -7.07
C ALA A 172 2.58 -0.15 -8.15
N ARG A 173 1.71 0.71 -8.71
CA ARG A 173 2.08 1.68 -9.75
C ARG A 173 2.54 3.02 -9.17
N LEU A 174 1.83 3.56 -8.19
CA LEU A 174 2.11 4.91 -7.69
C LEU A 174 3.18 4.95 -6.60
N LYS A 175 3.60 3.84 -5.98
CA LYS A 175 4.61 3.85 -4.90
C LYS A 175 5.94 4.51 -5.30
N PHE A 176 6.26 4.49 -6.59
CA PHE A 176 7.46 5.14 -7.14
C PHE A 176 7.30 6.66 -7.31
N GLU A 177 6.12 7.22 -7.11
CA GLU A 177 5.89 8.66 -7.13
C GLU A 177 6.27 9.32 -5.80
N GLY A 178 6.52 8.54 -4.75
CA GLY A 178 6.98 9.06 -3.46
C GLY A 178 8.36 9.72 -3.57
N GLY A 179 8.46 11.01 -3.23
CA GLY A 179 9.71 11.76 -3.21
C GLY A 179 9.57 13.24 -3.56
N VAL A 180 10.71 13.89 -3.81
CA VAL A 180 10.75 15.31 -4.20
C VAL A 180 10.75 15.48 -5.73
N HIS A 181 9.80 16.26 -6.22
CA HIS A 181 9.64 16.61 -7.63
C HIS A 181 10.15 18.03 -7.85
N ARG A 182 11.15 18.19 -8.72
CA ARG A 182 11.75 19.49 -9.02
C ARG A 182 11.22 20.05 -10.35
N VAL A 183 10.80 21.31 -10.36
CA VAL A 183 10.37 22.00 -11.58
C VAL A 183 11.34 23.12 -11.95
N GLN A 184 11.58 23.30 -13.24
CA GLN A 184 12.32 24.41 -13.82
C GLN A 184 11.46 25.05 -14.90
N ARG A 185 10.93 26.25 -14.61
CA ARG A 185 10.12 27.03 -15.55
C ARG A 185 10.18 28.51 -15.21
N VAL A 186 9.64 29.35 -16.08
CA VAL A 186 9.36 30.76 -15.76
C VAL A 186 8.07 30.79 -14.94
N PRO A 187 8.11 31.18 -13.65
CA PRO A 187 6.92 31.23 -12.80
C PRO A 187 5.89 32.22 -13.33
N VAL A 188 4.61 31.97 -13.04
CA VAL A 188 3.54 32.93 -13.36
C VAL A 188 3.73 34.25 -12.58
N THR A 189 4.38 34.18 -11.42
CA THR A 189 4.68 35.32 -10.56
C THR A 189 5.91 36.13 -10.99
N GLU A 190 6.66 35.70 -12.00
CA GLU A 190 7.91 36.34 -12.44
C GLU A 190 7.69 37.24 -13.65
N SER A 191 8.09 38.52 -13.56
CA SER A 191 7.87 39.51 -14.63
C SER A 191 9.02 39.62 -15.64
N GLN A 192 10.24 39.17 -15.31
CA GLN A 192 11.42 39.33 -16.18
C GLN A 192 11.74 38.11 -17.05
N GLY A 193 10.88 37.08 -17.04
CA GLY A 193 11.09 35.86 -17.84
C GLY A 193 12.23 34.97 -17.35
N ARG A 194 12.67 35.13 -16.10
CA ARG A 194 13.75 34.31 -15.51
C ARG A 194 13.24 32.93 -15.14
N ILE A 195 14.04 31.91 -15.42
CA ILE A 195 13.73 30.52 -15.04
C ILE A 195 14.03 30.36 -13.56
N HIS A 196 13.03 29.96 -12.77
CA HIS A 196 13.20 29.58 -11.38
C HIS A 196 13.19 28.07 -11.24
N THR A 197 13.82 27.59 -10.17
CA THR A 197 13.80 26.19 -9.78
C THR A 197 13.03 26.07 -8.47
N SER A 198 11.94 25.32 -8.49
CA SER A 198 11.08 25.05 -7.34
C SER A 198 10.94 23.54 -7.11
N ALA A 199 10.41 23.14 -5.96
CA ALA A 199 10.19 21.75 -5.60
C ALA A 199 8.84 21.54 -4.93
N ALA A 200 8.26 20.36 -5.13
CA ALA A 200 7.09 19.86 -4.41
C ALA A 200 7.37 18.44 -3.91
N GLY A 201 6.84 18.10 -2.74
CA GLY A 201 6.87 16.74 -2.20
C GLY A 201 5.63 15.97 -2.61
N VAL A 202 5.79 14.73 -3.05
CA VAL A 202 4.70 13.78 -3.25
C VAL A 202 4.91 12.61 -2.30
N LEU A 203 3.88 12.29 -1.55
CA LEU A 203 3.83 11.19 -0.59
C LEU A 203 2.77 10.20 -1.06
N VAL A 204 3.11 8.92 -1.03
CA VAL A 204 2.24 7.85 -1.50
C VAL A 204 2.11 6.82 -0.39
N LEU A 205 0.93 6.79 0.23
CA LEU A 205 0.64 5.91 1.35
C LEU A 205 -0.39 4.88 0.93
N PRO A 206 -0.20 3.59 1.23
CA PRO A 206 -1.26 2.62 1.02
C PRO A 206 -2.44 2.94 1.94
N GLU A 207 -3.66 2.87 1.40
CA GLU A 207 -4.88 2.99 2.21
C GLU A 207 -4.97 1.76 3.11
N VAL A 208 -4.77 1.97 4.42
CA VAL A 208 -5.01 0.96 5.45
C VAL A 208 -6.49 0.92 5.78
N ASP A 209 -7.03 -0.30 5.90
CA ASP A 209 -8.40 -0.51 6.39
C ASP A 209 -8.53 0.11 7.79
N GLU A 210 -9.69 0.72 8.11
CA GLU A 210 -9.93 1.25 9.45
C GLU A 210 -9.68 0.17 10.52
N PRO A 211 -9.04 0.52 11.65
CA PRO A 211 -8.86 -0.44 12.73
C PRO A 211 -10.23 -0.98 13.14
N GLU A 212 -10.37 -2.30 13.13
CA GLU A 212 -11.59 -3.01 13.50
C GLU A 212 -12.13 -2.54 14.85
N GLU A 213 -13.45 -2.66 15.07
CA GLU A 213 -14.01 -2.44 16.40
C GLU A 213 -13.26 -3.34 17.40
N LEU A 214 -12.59 -2.70 18.36
CA LEU A 214 -11.74 -3.39 19.33
C LEU A 214 -12.58 -4.37 20.18
N GLU A 215 -12.62 -5.62 19.77
CA GLU A 215 -13.16 -6.72 20.56
C GLU A 215 -12.14 -7.12 21.64
N ILE A 216 -12.39 -6.72 22.88
CA ILE A 216 -11.58 -7.15 24.01
C ILE A 216 -12.07 -8.52 24.49
N ASN A 217 -11.27 -9.57 24.26
CA ASN A 217 -11.53 -10.88 24.82
C ASN A 217 -11.36 -10.85 26.35
N GLN A 218 -12.31 -11.43 27.09
CA GLN A 218 -12.25 -11.46 28.55
C GLN A 218 -11.08 -12.29 29.08
N ASN A 219 -10.59 -13.26 28.31
CA ASN A 219 -9.46 -14.10 28.72
C ASN A 219 -8.13 -13.34 28.72
N ASP A 220 -8.05 -12.22 28.00
CA ASP A 220 -6.86 -11.36 27.93
C ASP A 220 -6.81 -10.31 29.05
N LEU A 221 -7.79 -10.35 29.96
CA LEU A 221 -7.93 -9.40 31.05
C LEU A 221 -7.62 -10.03 32.39
N LYS A 222 -6.64 -9.47 33.09
CA LYS A 222 -6.45 -9.72 34.51
C LYS A 222 -7.19 -8.65 35.32
N ILE A 223 -8.21 -9.09 36.06
CA ILE A 223 -9.02 -8.22 36.91
C ILE A 223 -8.66 -8.46 38.38
N ASP A 224 -7.96 -7.51 38.98
CA ASP A 224 -7.63 -7.51 40.40
C ASP A 224 -8.63 -6.63 41.16
N VAL A 225 -9.17 -7.13 42.26
CA VAL A 225 -10.14 -6.42 43.12
C VAL A 225 -9.49 -6.16 44.47
N TYR A 226 -9.59 -4.93 44.96
CA TYR A 226 -8.94 -4.54 46.20
C TYR A 226 -9.74 -3.43 46.92
N ARG A 227 -9.30 -3.09 48.13
CA ARG A 227 -9.93 -2.05 48.95
C ARG A 227 -9.71 -0.68 48.37
N SER A 228 -10.78 0.09 48.25
CA SER A 228 -10.72 1.48 47.82
C SER A 228 -9.91 2.33 48.80
N SER A 229 -9.16 3.29 48.27
CA SER A 229 -8.40 4.24 49.09
C SER A 229 -9.10 5.60 49.10
N GLY A 230 -9.25 6.25 50.26
CA GLY A 230 -9.78 7.62 50.34
C GLY A 230 -10.70 7.89 51.54
N PRO A 231 -11.26 9.10 51.64
CA PRO A 231 -12.18 9.47 52.70
C PRO A 231 -13.51 8.73 52.53
N GLY A 232 -13.71 7.69 53.34
CA GLY A 232 -15.01 7.08 53.54
C GLY A 232 -15.00 6.29 54.84
N GLY A 233 -16.19 6.11 55.41
CA GLY A 233 -16.33 5.49 56.73
C GLY A 233 -15.93 4.01 56.75
N GLN A 234 -16.52 3.26 57.68
CA GLN A 234 -16.23 1.83 57.85
C GLN A 234 -16.37 0.99 56.56
N SER A 235 -17.23 1.41 55.62
CA SER A 235 -17.42 0.73 54.33
C SER A 235 -16.18 0.71 53.45
N VAL A 236 -15.33 1.74 53.47
CA VAL A 236 -14.10 1.80 52.65
C VAL A 236 -13.03 0.84 53.18
N ASN A 237 -13.00 0.61 54.49
CA ASN A 237 -12.03 -0.30 55.11
C ASN A 237 -12.41 -1.78 55.02
N THR A 238 -13.68 -2.09 54.73
CA THR A 238 -14.25 -3.44 54.80
C THR A 238 -14.74 -3.99 53.45
N THR A 239 -15.11 -3.12 52.50
CA THR A 239 -15.67 -3.52 51.21
C THR A 239 -14.64 -3.41 50.09
N ASP A 240 -14.40 -4.49 49.36
CA ASP A 240 -13.50 -4.53 48.21
C ASP A 240 -14.23 -4.02 46.95
N SER A 241 -14.26 -2.70 46.78
CA SER A 241 -14.96 -2.06 45.66
C SER A 241 -14.05 -1.53 44.55
N ALA A 242 -12.74 -1.39 44.77
CA ALA A 242 -11.80 -0.92 43.75
C ALA A 242 -11.42 -2.04 42.79
N VAL A 243 -11.32 -1.72 41.51
CA VAL A 243 -11.03 -2.68 40.44
C VAL A 243 -9.84 -2.17 39.63
N ARG A 244 -8.84 -3.03 39.42
CA ARG A 244 -7.74 -2.83 38.49
C ARG A 244 -7.85 -3.87 37.38
N ILE A 245 -7.85 -3.40 36.15
CA ILE A 245 -7.93 -4.22 34.95
C ILE A 245 -6.61 -4.06 34.20
N THR A 246 -5.96 -5.17 33.90
CA THR A 246 -4.73 -5.23 33.10
C THR A 246 -5.03 -6.00 31.83
N HIS A 247 -4.81 -5.36 30.67
CA HIS A 247 -4.83 -6.06 29.39
C HIS A 247 -3.47 -6.73 29.19
N LEU A 248 -3.43 -8.06 29.24
CA LEU A 248 -2.20 -8.83 29.19
C LEU A 248 -1.40 -8.61 27.88
N PRO A 249 -2.03 -8.56 26.69
CA PRO A 249 -1.30 -8.38 25.44
C PRO A 249 -0.61 -7.02 25.31
N THR A 250 -1.26 -5.93 25.74
CA THR A 250 -0.70 -4.56 25.61
C THR A 250 0.00 -4.08 26.87
N GLY A 251 -0.15 -4.77 28.00
CA GLY A 251 0.36 -4.33 29.30
C GLY A 251 -0.36 -3.10 29.88
N ILE A 252 -1.41 -2.59 29.24
CA ILE A 252 -2.13 -1.40 29.69
C ILE A 252 -2.92 -1.72 30.96
N VAL A 253 -2.65 -0.94 32.01
CA VAL A 253 -3.32 -1.07 33.31
C VAL A 253 -4.25 0.12 33.54
N VAL A 254 -5.49 -0.17 33.95
CA VAL A 254 -6.50 0.82 34.34
C VAL A 254 -7.02 0.47 35.72
N ALA A 255 -7.14 1.47 36.60
CA ALA A 255 -7.70 1.29 37.94
C ALA A 255 -8.87 2.26 38.16
N MET A 256 -9.95 1.77 38.78
CA MET A 256 -11.17 2.51 39.08
C MET A 256 -11.63 2.27 40.51
N GLN A 257 -11.95 3.35 41.22
CA GLN A 257 -12.43 3.33 42.61
C GLN A 257 -13.45 4.43 42.91
N ASN A 258 -14.01 5.08 41.88
CA ASN A 258 -14.86 6.27 42.04
C ASN A 258 -16.25 5.91 42.59
N GLU A 259 -16.77 4.74 42.21
CA GLU A 259 -18.09 4.29 42.60
C GLU A 259 -18.06 3.39 43.84
N LYS A 260 -19.17 3.34 44.57
CA LYS A 260 -19.31 2.43 45.72
C LYS A 260 -19.44 0.97 45.30
N SER A 261 -19.92 0.71 44.07
CA SER A 261 -20.12 -0.62 43.53
C SER A 261 -18.93 -1.10 42.71
N GLN A 262 -18.46 -2.32 43.01
CA GLN A 262 -17.42 -3.01 42.24
C GLN A 262 -17.81 -3.17 40.76
N LEU A 263 -19.07 -3.51 40.47
CA LEU A 263 -19.54 -3.75 39.11
C LEU A 263 -19.48 -2.46 38.28
N GLN A 264 -19.87 -1.33 38.87
CA GLN A 264 -19.79 -0.01 38.23
C GLN A 264 -18.34 0.43 38.00
N ASN A 265 -17.45 0.18 38.97
CA ASN A 265 -16.01 0.43 38.79
C ASN A 265 -15.40 -0.47 37.69
N ARG A 266 -15.84 -1.73 37.58
CA ARG A 266 -15.43 -2.64 36.51
C ARG A 266 -15.90 -2.14 35.14
N GLU A 267 -17.16 -1.73 35.01
CA GLU A 267 -17.70 -1.24 33.73
C GLU A 267 -17.01 0.06 33.29
N ALA A 268 -16.83 1.01 34.21
CA ALA A 268 -16.08 2.24 33.95
C ALA A 268 -14.62 1.95 33.59
N GLY A 269 -13.99 0.98 34.28
CA GLY A 269 -12.63 0.53 34.00
C GLY A 269 -12.50 -0.07 32.61
N MET A 270 -13.47 -0.90 32.20
CA MET A 270 -13.53 -1.47 30.85
C MET A 270 -13.73 -0.40 29.77
N ARG A 271 -14.51 0.65 30.04
CA ARG A 271 -14.71 1.78 29.12
C ARG A 271 -13.41 2.57 28.91
N VAL A 272 -12.69 2.87 30.00
CA VAL A 272 -11.40 3.56 29.93
C VAL A 272 -10.31 2.69 29.34
N LEU A 273 -10.32 1.39 29.61
CA LEU A 273 -9.39 0.44 29.00
C LEU A 273 -9.56 0.40 27.49
N ARG A 274 -10.80 0.30 26.99
CA ARG A 274 -11.11 0.39 25.55
C ARG A 274 -10.56 1.66 24.92
N ALA A 275 -10.83 2.82 25.54
CA ALA A 275 -10.34 4.10 25.04
C ALA A 275 -8.79 4.17 25.01
N ARG A 276 -8.11 3.62 26.02
CA ARG A 276 -6.64 3.60 26.05
C ARG A 276 -6.02 2.66 25.04
N ILE A 277 -6.61 1.49 24.81
CA ILE A 277 -6.13 0.55 23.79
C ILE A 277 -6.31 1.16 22.40
N LEU A 278 -7.46 1.76 22.12
CA LEU A 278 -7.71 2.43 20.84
C LEU A 278 -6.73 3.58 20.61
N ALA A 279 -6.48 4.41 21.63
CA ALA A 279 -5.47 5.47 21.54
C ALA A 279 -4.06 4.91 21.27
N HIS A 280 -3.69 3.81 21.92
CA HIS A 280 -2.40 3.17 21.70
C HIS A 280 -2.26 2.58 20.29
N GLN A 281 -3.31 1.95 19.75
CA GLN A 281 -3.32 1.47 18.37
C GLN A 281 -3.20 2.63 17.38
N GLN A 282 -3.92 3.74 17.61
CA GLN A 282 -3.80 4.93 16.77
C GLN A 282 -2.38 5.50 16.80
N GLU A 283 -1.75 5.58 17.97
CA GLU A 283 -0.36 6.03 18.11
C GLU A 283 0.61 5.14 17.33
N GLN A 284 0.41 3.82 17.31
CA GLN A 284 1.23 2.90 16.53
C GLN A 284 1.07 3.13 15.01
N ILE A 285 -0.18 3.22 14.54
CA ILE A 285 -0.49 3.52 13.13
C ILE A 285 0.12 4.86 12.71
N ASP A 286 -0.03 5.89 13.53
CA ASP A 286 0.52 7.22 13.26
C ASP A 286 2.06 7.20 13.24
N ALA A 287 2.69 6.40 14.10
CA ALA A 287 4.14 6.22 14.12
C ALA A 287 4.66 5.51 12.86
N GLU A 288 3.99 4.44 12.41
CA GLU A 288 4.30 3.74 11.16
C GLU A 288 4.14 4.66 9.95
N ASN A 289 3.01 5.37 9.86
CA ASN A 289 2.76 6.36 8.83
C ASN A 289 3.81 7.48 8.85
N SER A 290 4.21 7.96 10.02
CA SER A 290 5.27 8.96 10.16
C SER A 290 6.62 8.45 9.69
N ALA A 291 6.95 7.19 9.99
CA ALA A 291 8.18 6.55 9.53
C ALA A 291 8.19 6.40 8.01
N GLN A 292 7.08 5.97 7.41
CA GLN A 292 6.93 5.84 5.96
C GLN A 292 6.99 7.21 5.25
N ARG A 293 6.41 8.25 5.84
CA ARG A 293 6.53 9.63 5.33
C ARG A 293 7.99 10.10 5.32
N LYS A 294 8.72 9.86 6.42
CA LYS A 294 10.14 10.23 6.55
C LYS A 294 11.07 9.45 5.63
N SER A 295 10.72 8.20 5.28
CA SER A 295 11.52 7.40 4.36
C SER A 295 11.39 7.88 2.91
N GLN A 296 10.20 8.36 2.51
CA GLN A 296 9.97 8.90 1.16
C GLN A 296 10.54 10.32 1.01
N ILE A 297 10.34 11.18 2.00
CA ILE A 297 10.80 12.58 1.98
C ILE A 297 11.49 12.89 3.29
N ARG A 298 12.82 13.02 3.23
CA ARG A 298 13.61 13.48 4.38
C ARG A 298 13.58 14.99 4.49
N THR A 299 13.83 15.69 3.38
CA THR A 299 13.71 17.14 3.26
C THR A 299 12.98 17.51 1.97
N MET A 300 12.25 18.63 1.96
CA MET A 300 11.59 19.14 0.74
C MET A 300 12.53 20.03 -0.10
N ASP A 301 13.83 19.77 -0.03
CA ASP A 301 14.87 20.51 -0.74
C ASP A 301 14.97 20.02 -2.19
N ARG A 302 15.15 20.96 -3.13
CA ARG A 302 15.34 20.67 -4.57
C ARG A 302 16.53 19.75 -4.89
N SER A 303 17.45 19.55 -3.96
CA SER A 303 18.62 18.67 -4.10
C SER A 303 18.28 17.19 -3.96
N GLU A 304 17.32 16.82 -3.11
CA GLU A 304 16.86 15.43 -2.86
C GLU A 304 15.83 14.94 -3.91
N ARG A 305 15.87 15.52 -5.11
CA ARG A 305 14.89 15.25 -6.19
C ARG A 305 14.95 13.81 -6.69
N ILE A 306 13.79 13.21 -6.87
CA ILE A 306 13.62 11.97 -7.66
C ILE A 306 13.43 12.29 -9.14
N ARG A 307 12.75 13.40 -9.45
CA ARG A 307 12.43 13.80 -10.83
C ARG A 307 12.66 15.27 -11.10
N THR A 308 12.93 15.60 -12.36
CA THR A 308 13.02 16.97 -12.86
C THR A 308 12.09 17.20 -14.03
N TYR A 309 11.25 18.23 -13.92
CA TYR A 309 10.32 18.73 -14.91
C TYR A 309 10.90 20.03 -15.47
N ASN A 310 11.50 19.99 -16.65
CA ASN A 310 12.15 21.13 -17.28
C ASN A 310 11.29 21.60 -18.46
N PHE A 311 10.55 22.69 -18.24
CA PHE A 311 9.63 23.26 -19.22
C PHE A 311 10.34 23.88 -20.44
N PRO A 312 11.44 24.64 -20.30
CA PRO A 312 12.15 25.20 -21.46
C PRO A 312 12.61 24.15 -22.47
N GLU A 313 13.00 22.95 -22.01
CA GLU A 313 13.45 21.85 -22.87
C GLU A 313 12.33 20.83 -23.16
N ASN A 314 11.10 21.07 -22.71
CA ASN A 314 9.98 20.11 -22.73
C ASN A 314 10.38 18.71 -22.22
N ARG A 315 11.24 18.65 -21.19
CA ARG A 315 11.91 17.41 -20.76
C ARG A 315 11.49 16.99 -19.36
N ILE A 316 11.18 15.71 -19.21
CA ILE A 316 11.12 15.01 -17.92
C ILE A 316 12.33 14.10 -17.76
N ALA A 317 12.88 14.04 -16.55
CA ALA A 317 13.94 13.10 -16.20
C ALA A 317 13.68 12.47 -14.81
N ASP A 318 13.72 11.15 -14.73
CA ASP A 318 13.79 10.40 -13.47
C ASP A 318 15.25 10.08 -13.17
N HIS A 319 15.76 10.56 -12.04
CA HIS A 319 17.16 10.41 -11.66
C HIS A 319 17.47 9.04 -11.05
N ARG A 320 16.44 8.27 -10.67
CA ARG A 320 16.60 6.93 -10.08
C ARG A 320 16.81 5.87 -11.16
N THR A 321 15.96 5.88 -12.17
CA THR A 321 16.00 4.92 -13.29
C THR A 321 16.88 5.41 -14.45
N GLY A 322 17.20 6.71 -14.50
CA GLY A 322 17.87 7.35 -15.62
C GLY A 322 16.96 7.66 -16.81
N TYR A 323 15.65 7.43 -16.69
CA TYR A 323 14.66 7.70 -17.72
C TYR A 323 14.65 9.18 -18.12
N LYS A 324 14.63 9.46 -19.42
CA LYS A 324 14.54 10.81 -19.99
C LYS A 324 13.61 10.82 -21.20
N ALA A 325 12.69 11.77 -21.23
CA ALA A 325 11.80 11.99 -22.37
C ALA A 325 11.55 13.47 -22.61
N TYR A 326 11.24 13.82 -23.87
CA TYR A 326 11.04 15.19 -24.35
C TYR A 326 9.57 15.47 -24.72
N ASN A 327 8.66 14.93 -23.92
CA ASN A 327 7.21 15.02 -24.09
C ASN A 327 6.54 15.50 -22.78
N LEU A 328 7.18 16.39 -22.04
CA LEU A 328 6.70 16.85 -20.73
C LEU A 328 5.24 17.33 -20.79
N ASP A 329 4.81 18.01 -21.84
CA ASP A 329 3.40 18.42 -22.01
C ASP A 329 2.42 17.24 -21.98
N ALA A 330 2.76 16.11 -22.60
CA ALA A 330 1.94 14.90 -22.58
C ALA A 330 1.92 14.27 -21.18
N VAL A 331 3.08 14.23 -20.53
CA VAL A 331 3.23 13.71 -19.17
C VAL A 331 2.39 14.52 -18.18
N MET A 332 2.47 15.85 -18.24
CA MET A 332 1.64 16.74 -17.39
C MET A 332 0.14 16.59 -17.65
N ASN A 333 -0.24 16.03 -18.81
CA ASN A 333 -1.62 15.69 -19.16
C ASN A 333 -2.01 14.24 -18.83
N GLY A 334 -1.17 13.50 -18.10
CA GLY A 334 -1.49 12.17 -17.58
C GLY A 334 -0.82 11.00 -18.31
N ASP A 335 0.01 11.24 -19.34
CA ASP A 335 0.78 10.19 -20.02
C ASP A 335 2.04 9.80 -19.21
N LEU A 336 1.83 9.36 -17.97
CA LEU A 336 2.88 8.96 -17.02
C LEU A 336 3.35 7.51 -17.21
N GLU A 337 2.66 6.73 -18.03
CA GLU A 337 2.87 5.29 -18.11
C GLU A 337 4.32 4.89 -18.41
N PRO A 338 5.01 5.51 -19.39
CA PRO A 338 6.39 5.16 -19.69
C PRO A 338 7.36 5.44 -18.52
N VAL A 339 7.07 6.48 -17.73
CA VAL A 339 7.89 6.89 -16.57
C VAL A 339 7.71 5.89 -15.43
N ILE A 340 6.46 5.52 -15.14
CA ILE A 340 6.11 4.54 -14.10
C ILE A 340 6.65 3.16 -14.46
N GLN A 341 6.50 2.74 -15.71
CA GLN A 341 6.99 1.46 -16.20
C GLN A 341 8.51 1.33 -16.04
N SER A 342 9.27 2.40 -16.34
CA SER A 342 10.72 2.42 -16.11
C SER A 342 11.10 2.21 -14.63
N ALA A 343 10.29 2.71 -13.69
CA ALA A 343 10.52 2.52 -12.26
C ALA A 343 10.16 1.10 -11.80
N ILE A 344 9.07 0.54 -12.31
CA ILE A 344 8.67 -0.85 -12.07
C ILE A 344 9.76 -1.82 -12.53
N GLU A 345 10.30 -1.62 -13.72
CA GLU A 345 11.36 -2.48 -14.30
C GLU A 345 12.64 -2.45 -13.47
N MET A 346 13.06 -1.26 -13.02
CA MET A 346 14.22 -1.12 -12.13
C MET A 346 14.01 -1.87 -10.80
N ASP A 347 12.83 -1.76 -10.20
CA ASP A 347 12.48 -2.39 -8.94
C ASP A 347 12.35 -3.93 -9.08
N GLU A 348 11.74 -4.41 -10.16
CA GLU A 348 11.69 -5.84 -10.51
C GLU A 348 13.09 -6.41 -10.70
N GLN A 349 13.97 -5.72 -11.42
CA GLN A 349 15.35 -6.15 -11.61
C GLN A 349 16.12 -6.18 -10.27
N SER A 350 15.98 -5.15 -9.44
CA SER A 350 16.60 -5.10 -8.11
C SER A 350 16.16 -6.26 -7.22
N ARG A 351 14.87 -6.63 -7.23
CA ARG A 351 14.36 -7.81 -6.52
C ARG A 351 14.88 -9.12 -7.10
N LEU A 352 14.97 -9.22 -8.42
CA LEU A 352 15.52 -10.40 -9.10
C LEU A 352 16.99 -10.63 -8.73
N ASP A 353 17.78 -9.57 -8.71
CA ASP A 353 19.21 -9.63 -8.36
C ASP A 353 19.38 -10.07 -6.90
N ALA A 354 18.55 -9.55 -5.99
CA ALA A 354 18.56 -9.94 -4.57
C ALA A 354 18.15 -11.40 -4.29
N LEU A 355 17.50 -12.07 -5.26
CA LEU A 355 17.15 -13.50 -5.19
C LEU A 355 18.19 -14.40 -5.91
N GLY A 356 19.05 -13.80 -6.73
CA GLY A 356 20.09 -14.48 -7.49
C GLY A 356 21.43 -14.60 -6.73
N GLU A 357 21.63 -13.77 -5.71
CA GLU A 357 22.64 -13.95 -4.64
C GLU A 357 22.12 -14.92 -3.57
#